data_AF-A0A6P1F9G7-F1
#
_entry.id   AF-A0A6P1F9G7-F1
#
_cell.length_a   1.000
_cell.length_b   1.000
_cell.length_c   1.000
_cell.angle_alpha   90.00
_cell.angle_beta   90.00
_cell.angle_gamma   90.00
#
_symmetry.space_group_name_H-M   'P 1'
#
loop_
_entity.id
_entity.type
_entity.pdbx_description
1 polymer ?
#
loop_
_entity_poly.entity_id
_entity_poly.type
_entity_poly.pdbx_seq_one_letter_code
_entity_poly.pdbx_strand_id
1 'polypeptide(L)'
;MLAATLGGVLAAAPAATAETTADQSIIAWVRVQGTNENLVGVTVELGGDATATLTTGDDGRAVFPLEEAGTFSVTVDEATLPADKGYPAAGQNPKQVSIVASQNQIVNFIVSTANPIGTGASAPVPSDSAAPTSPATEGTTGNDATNPDGTSNAVNQPVSADTFWIIFWPKVITGLIFGLLIALAAIGASLIYGVTGLNNFAHGELVTFGALMAYLFSGVFGLPALLAIPIAVVLGGAFGFVQDGLLWKPLRKKGIQLIPLMIVTIGLSLALRYVFVFFFGADRLSLPNSTAPFFTVPELGISLKFTDLVGAAIGVVCIVGVALLLTKTKIGKAMRAVSDNRALASASGINVERVIRVVWVLSGALAALAGVYIGYYQSLRWDTGASILLLIFAAITLGGLGSAYGALVGSLIIGLMMNISTIWIPENLKYVAPLVLMIIILLVRPQGILGRKERIG
;
A
#
# COMPACT_ATOMS: atom_id res chain seq x y z
N MET A 1 -28.99 -4.03 31.38
CA MET A 1 -29.61 -4.81 30.30
C MET A 1 -29.08 -4.36 28.94
N LEU A 2 -27.80 -4.58 28.65
CA LEU A 2 -27.22 -4.31 27.31
C LEU A 2 -25.89 -5.08 27.12
N ALA A 3 -25.89 -6.39 27.39
CA ALA A 3 -24.70 -7.23 27.28
C ALA A 3 -24.98 -8.67 26.80
N ALA A 4 -26.11 -8.91 26.11
CA ALA A 4 -26.59 -10.29 25.89
C ALA A 4 -26.97 -10.64 24.43
N THR A 5 -26.56 -9.89 23.39
CA THR A 5 -27.05 -10.14 22.02
C THR A 5 -25.99 -10.19 20.92
N LEU A 6 -24.78 -10.67 21.19
CA LEU A 6 -23.73 -10.81 20.15
C LEU A 6 -23.01 -12.16 20.16
N GLY A 7 -23.63 -13.20 20.71
CA GLY A 7 -23.15 -14.58 20.60
C GLY A 7 -24.00 -15.36 19.61
N GLY A 8 -23.47 -15.62 18.41
CA GLY A 8 -24.05 -16.61 17.52
C GLY A 8 -23.83 -16.34 16.04
N VAL A 9 -22.64 -16.66 15.52
CA VAL A 9 -22.42 -17.49 14.33
C VAL A 9 -21.00 -18.06 14.46
N LEU A 10 -20.87 -19.25 15.05
CA LEU A 10 -19.64 -20.04 15.02
C LEU A 10 -19.88 -21.14 13.97
N ALA A 11 -19.48 -20.90 12.73
CA ALA A 11 -19.39 -21.95 11.73
C ALA A 11 -17.99 -22.56 11.82
N ALA A 12 -17.93 -23.85 12.15
CA ALA A 12 -16.70 -24.62 12.26
C ALA A 12 -15.95 -24.63 10.91
N ALA A 13 -14.66 -24.29 10.95
CA ALA A 13 -13.76 -24.50 9.82
C ALA A 13 -13.51 -26.01 9.64
N PRO A 14 -13.51 -26.54 8.39
CA PRO A 14 -13.13 -27.93 8.16
C PRO A 14 -11.64 -28.16 8.41
N ALA A 15 -11.32 -29.35 8.89
CA ALA A 15 -10.00 -29.77 9.34
C ALA A 15 -8.96 -29.75 8.20
N ALA A 16 -7.78 -29.22 8.51
CA ALA A 16 -6.61 -29.23 7.64
C ALA A 16 -6.06 -30.67 7.48
N THR A 17 -6.00 -31.15 6.25
CA THR A 17 -5.21 -32.33 5.87
C THR A 17 -3.73 -31.95 5.80
N ALA A 18 -2.87 -32.78 6.38
CA ALA A 18 -1.44 -32.55 6.54
C ALA A 18 -0.73 -32.33 5.19
N GLU A 19 -0.19 -31.14 4.97
CA GLU A 19 0.72 -30.83 3.87
C GLU A 19 2.16 -31.13 4.29
N THR A 20 2.85 -31.89 3.45
CA THR A 20 4.28 -32.20 3.54
C THR A 20 5.09 -30.90 3.54
N THR A 21 5.99 -30.74 4.49
CA THR A 21 6.79 -29.53 4.72
C THR A 21 7.84 -29.32 3.62
N ALA A 22 7.45 -28.68 2.52
CA ALA A 22 8.38 -28.06 1.57
C ALA A 22 8.53 -26.58 1.91
N ASP A 23 9.77 -26.09 2.00
CA ASP A 23 10.07 -24.69 2.34
C ASP A 23 9.69 -23.70 1.22
N GLN A 24 9.44 -24.20 0.00
CA GLN A 24 9.03 -23.43 -1.18
C GLN A 24 8.06 -24.23 -2.06
N SER A 25 7.16 -23.53 -2.73
CA SER A 25 6.15 -24.17 -3.60
C SER A 25 5.66 -23.25 -4.72
N ILE A 26 5.21 -23.84 -5.83
CA ILE A 26 4.40 -23.14 -6.83
C ILE A 26 2.94 -23.47 -6.57
N ILE A 27 2.12 -22.43 -6.45
CA ILE A 27 0.68 -22.56 -6.32
C ILE A 27 0.05 -22.06 -7.62
N ALA A 28 -0.40 -23.00 -8.45
CA ALA A 28 -1.09 -22.71 -9.69
C ALA A 28 -2.61 -22.64 -9.47
N TRP A 29 -3.22 -21.60 -10.03
CA TRP A 29 -4.68 -21.40 -10.05
C TRP A 29 -5.16 -21.31 -11.48
N VAL A 30 -6.28 -21.97 -11.76
CA VAL A 30 -6.99 -21.83 -13.04
C VAL A 30 -8.32 -21.15 -12.78
N ARG A 31 -8.57 -20.00 -13.42
CA ARG A 31 -9.72 -19.12 -13.15
C ARG A 31 -10.45 -18.73 -14.42
N VAL A 32 -11.76 -18.57 -14.32
CA VAL A 32 -12.60 -18.14 -15.45
C VAL A 32 -12.62 -16.61 -15.54
N GLN A 33 -12.36 -16.07 -16.72
CA GLN A 33 -12.31 -14.62 -16.97
C GLN A 33 -13.63 -13.95 -16.59
N GLY A 34 -13.55 -12.87 -15.80
CA GLY A 34 -14.73 -12.10 -15.39
C GLY A 34 -15.51 -12.68 -14.22
N THR A 35 -15.08 -13.81 -13.65
CA THR A 35 -15.67 -14.39 -12.42
C THR A 35 -14.58 -14.67 -11.38
N ASN A 36 -14.98 -14.88 -10.12
CA ASN A 36 -14.09 -15.38 -9.06
C ASN A 36 -14.13 -16.92 -8.95
N GLU A 37 -14.58 -17.62 -10.01
CA GLU A 37 -14.67 -19.08 -10.05
C GLU A 37 -13.29 -19.70 -10.33
N ASN A 38 -12.83 -20.58 -9.44
CA ASN A 38 -11.63 -21.40 -9.67
C ASN A 38 -12.06 -22.76 -10.23
N LEU A 39 -11.34 -23.25 -11.25
CA LEU A 39 -11.63 -24.53 -11.88
C LEU A 39 -10.99 -25.68 -11.09
N VAL A 40 -11.80 -26.67 -10.77
CA VAL A 40 -11.42 -27.90 -10.04
C VAL A 40 -11.24 -29.05 -11.05
N GLY A 41 -10.28 -29.94 -10.81
CA GLY A 41 -10.02 -31.10 -11.66
C GLY A 41 -9.25 -30.82 -12.95
N VAL A 42 -8.63 -29.65 -13.09
CA VAL A 42 -7.80 -29.29 -14.25
C VAL A 42 -6.38 -29.77 -14.03
N THR A 43 -5.79 -30.46 -15.01
CA THR A 43 -4.41 -30.93 -14.95
C THR A 43 -3.45 -29.78 -15.24
N VAL A 44 -2.49 -29.58 -14.34
CA VAL A 44 -1.39 -28.64 -14.46
C VAL A 44 -0.09 -29.43 -14.46
N GLU A 45 0.77 -29.11 -15.42
CA GLU A 45 2.11 -29.70 -15.57
C GLU A 45 3.17 -28.66 -15.21
N LEU A 46 4.16 -29.11 -14.47
CA LEU A 46 5.38 -28.40 -14.19
C LEU A 46 6.50 -28.99 -15.04
N GLY A 47 7.23 -28.15 -15.77
CA GLY A 47 8.44 -28.49 -16.50
C GLY A 47 9.60 -27.58 -16.14
N GLY A 48 10.82 -27.93 -16.53
CA GLY A 48 12.06 -27.20 -16.20
C GLY A 48 13.00 -28.07 -15.36
N ASP A 49 13.57 -27.48 -14.31
CA ASP A 49 14.55 -28.14 -13.43
C ASP A 49 13.94 -29.30 -12.60
N ALA A 50 12.61 -29.36 -12.49
CA ALA A 50 11.85 -30.50 -11.99
C ALA A 50 10.55 -30.67 -12.80
N THR A 51 10.07 -31.91 -12.93
CA THR A 51 8.83 -32.23 -13.66
C THR A 51 7.82 -32.89 -12.72
N ALA A 52 6.58 -32.39 -12.72
CA ALA A 52 5.49 -32.91 -11.91
C ALA A 52 4.14 -32.57 -12.54
N THR A 53 3.16 -33.46 -12.41
CA THR A 53 1.81 -33.26 -12.94
C THR A 53 0.81 -33.40 -11.81
N LEU A 54 -0.02 -32.38 -11.59
CA LEU A 54 -1.03 -32.34 -10.52
C LEU A 54 -2.35 -31.80 -11.05
N THR A 55 -3.46 -32.35 -10.56
CA THR A 55 -4.80 -31.84 -10.82
C THR A 55 -5.20 -30.82 -9.75
N THR A 56 -5.91 -29.75 -10.12
CA THR A 56 -6.43 -28.78 -9.15
C THR A 56 -7.37 -29.43 -8.14
N GLY A 57 -7.11 -29.23 -6.84
CA GLY A 57 -7.91 -29.76 -5.74
C GLY A 57 -9.27 -29.07 -5.58
N ASP A 58 -10.03 -29.45 -4.56
CA ASP A 58 -11.39 -28.96 -4.30
C ASP A 58 -11.47 -27.43 -4.06
N ASP A 59 -10.33 -26.78 -3.75
CA ASP A 59 -10.18 -25.34 -3.60
C ASP A 59 -9.75 -24.62 -4.90
N GLY A 60 -9.55 -25.38 -5.98
CA GLY A 60 -9.13 -24.91 -7.30
C GLY A 60 -7.63 -24.62 -7.44
N ARG A 61 -6.79 -25.15 -6.53
CA ARG A 61 -5.33 -24.97 -6.54
C ARG A 61 -4.61 -26.26 -6.90
N ALA A 62 -3.52 -26.14 -7.64
CA ALA A 62 -2.49 -27.18 -7.75
C ALA A 62 -1.22 -26.67 -7.07
N VAL A 63 -0.76 -27.38 -6.02
CA VAL A 63 0.41 -26.99 -5.22
C VAL A 63 1.56 -27.93 -5.52
N PHE A 64 2.62 -27.39 -6.14
CA PHE A 64 3.87 -28.11 -6.41
C PHE A 64 4.90 -27.77 -5.33
N PRO A 65 5.14 -28.66 -4.34
CA PRO A 65 6.26 -28.49 -3.42
C PRO A 65 7.59 -28.65 -4.19
N LEU A 66 8.56 -27.79 -3.89
CA LEU A 66 9.86 -27.78 -4.57
C LEU A 66 11.01 -27.84 -3.57
N GLU A 67 12.03 -28.63 -3.90
CA GLU A 67 13.21 -28.82 -3.05
C GLU A 67 14.29 -27.77 -3.33
N GLU A 68 14.44 -27.32 -4.58
CA GLU A 68 15.45 -26.35 -5.01
C GLU A 68 14.85 -25.13 -5.73
N ALA A 69 15.54 -23.99 -5.62
CA ALA A 69 15.19 -22.75 -6.32
C ALA A 69 15.68 -22.84 -7.77
N GLY A 70 14.82 -22.48 -8.73
CA GLY A 70 15.10 -22.69 -10.16
C GLY A 70 14.10 -21.98 -11.05
N THR A 71 14.21 -22.20 -12.37
CA THR A 71 13.23 -21.68 -13.33
C THR A 71 12.35 -22.80 -13.84
N PHE A 72 11.05 -22.64 -13.64
CA PHE A 72 10.04 -23.62 -13.98
C PHE A 72 9.06 -23.07 -15.01
N SER A 73 8.53 -23.96 -15.83
CA SER A 73 7.49 -23.72 -16.81
C SER A 73 6.22 -24.40 -16.34
N VAL A 74 5.17 -23.64 -16.03
CA VAL A 74 3.87 -24.17 -15.65
C VAL A 74 2.98 -24.19 -16.90
N THR A 75 2.40 -25.33 -17.21
CA THR A 75 1.54 -25.57 -18.37
C THR A 75 0.20 -26.11 -17.90
N VAL A 76 -0.89 -25.63 -18.47
CA VAL A 76 -2.23 -26.21 -18.23
C VAL A 76 -2.55 -27.15 -19.39
N ASP A 77 -2.97 -28.37 -19.08
CA ASP A 77 -3.42 -29.31 -20.11
C ASP A 77 -4.81 -28.90 -20.60
N GLU A 78 -4.86 -28.41 -21.83
CA GLU A 78 -6.07 -27.91 -22.47
C GLU A 78 -7.12 -28.99 -22.70
N ALA A 79 -6.74 -30.28 -22.73
CA ALA A 79 -7.68 -31.39 -22.86
C ALA A 79 -8.51 -31.62 -21.58
N THR A 80 -8.05 -31.11 -20.44
CA THR A 80 -8.72 -31.27 -19.13
C THR A 80 -9.58 -30.07 -18.73
N LEU A 81 -9.64 -29.04 -19.58
CA LEU A 81 -10.48 -27.87 -19.35
C LEU A 81 -11.95 -28.17 -19.71
N PRO A 82 -12.91 -27.72 -18.87
CA PRO A 82 -14.32 -27.79 -19.22
C PRO A 82 -14.63 -26.99 -20.50
N ALA A 83 -15.26 -27.64 -21.49
CA ALA A 83 -15.52 -27.06 -22.81
C ALA A 83 -16.39 -25.78 -22.78
N ASP A 84 -17.16 -25.57 -21.71
CA ASP A 84 -18.01 -24.40 -21.47
C ASP A 84 -17.25 -23.19 -20.89
N LYS A 85 -16.00 -23.36 -20.44
CA LYS A 85 -15.20 -22.33 -19.76
C LYS A 85 -14.07 -21.74 -20.62
N GLY A 86 -13.79 -22.37 -21.76
CA GLY A 86 -12.85 -21.87 -22.78
C GLY A 86 -11.37 -22.15 -22.50
N TYR A 87 -10.49 -21.51 -23.26
CA TYR A 87 -9.04 -21.79 -23.26
C TYR A 87 -8.23 -20.66 -22.61
N PRO A 88 -6.99 -20.93 -22.15
CA PRO A 88 -6.07 -19.87 -21.73
C PRO A 88 -5.81 -18.90 -22.88
N ALA A 89 -5.65 -17.61 -22.58
CA ALA A 89 -5.34 -16.63 -23.62
C ALA A 89 -4.02 -16.94 -24.36
N ALA A 90 -3.93 -16.58 -25.64
CA ALA A 90 -2.76 -16.86 -26.47
C ALA A 90 -1.45 -16.34 -25.82
N GLY A 91 -0.43 -17.20 -25.75
CA GLY A 91 0.85 -16.89 -25.11
C GLY A 91 0.83 -16.91 -23.57
N GLN A 92 -0.26 -17.32 -22.93
CA GLN A 92 -0.35 -17.52 -21.48
C GLN A 92 -0.16 -19.00 -21.05
N ASN A 93 0.10 -19.90 -22.00
CA ASN A 93 0.34 -21.31 -21.78
C ASN A 93 1.48 -21.77 -22.72
N PRO A 94 2.68 -22.12 -22.24
CA PRO A 94 3.10 -22.19 -20.84
C PRO A 94 3.50 -20.83 -20.22
N LYS A 95 3.56 -20.75 -18.88
CA LYS A 95 4.11 -19.61 -18.12
C LYS A 95 5.44 -19.95 -17.48
N GLN A 96 6.45 -19.11 -17.70
CA GLN A 96 7.73 -19.23 -17.00
C GLN A 96 7.74 -18.50 -15.66
N VAL A 97 8.34 -19.15 -14.66
CA VAL A 97 8.20 -18.85 -13.24
C VAL A 97 9.54 -19.16 -12.57
N SER A 98 10.27 -18.14 -12.12
CA SER A 98 11.54 -18.31 -11.40
C SER A 98 11.35 -18.15 -9.90
N ILE A 99 11.71 -19.18 -9.14
CA ILE A 99 11.56 -19.22 -7.68
C ILE A 99 12.88 -18.91 -6.99
N VAL A 100 12.78 -18.18 -5.88
CA VAL A 100 13.88 -17.95 -4.94
C VAL A 100 13.66 -18.81 -3.70
N ALA A 101 14.74 -19.31 -3.09
CA ALA A 101 14.69 -20.20 -1.93
C ALA A 101 13.76 -19.68 -0.81
N SER A 102 12.99 -20.59 -0.24
CA SER A 102 12.04 -20.35 0.86
C SER A 102 10.88 -19.38 0.54
N GLN A 103 10.43 -19.35 -0.73
CA GLN A 103 9.28 -18.55 -1.17
C GLN A 103 8.23 -19.39 -1.90
N ASN A 104 6.96 -19.02 -1.72
CA ASN A 104 5.86 -19.54 -2.51
C ASN A 104 5.53 -18.60 -3.67
N GLN A 105 5.39 -19.14 -4.87
CA GLN A 105 5.05 -18.37 -6.06
C GLN A 105 3.67 -18.73 -6.57
N ILE A 106 2.84 -17.71 -6.82
CA ILE A 106 1.47 -17.90 -7.29
C ILE A 106 1.40 -17.66 -8.80
N VAL A 107 0.85 -18.62 -9.52
CA VAL A 107 0.70 -18.57 -10.98
C VAL A 107 -0.78 -18.67 -11.31
N ASN A 108 -1.33 -17.65 -11.97
CA ASN A 108 -2.75 -17.63 -12.34
C ASN A 108 -2.92 -17.83 -13.84
N PHE A 109 -3.68 -18.83 -14.24
CA PHE A 109 -4.19 -19.03 -15.59
C PHE A 109 -5.60 -18.49 -15.65
N ILE A 110 -5.86 -17.63 -16.64
CA ILE A 110 -7.19 -17.07 -16.88
C ILE A 110 -7.70 -17.69 -18.18
N VAL A 111 -8.80 -18.42 -18.10
CA VAL A 111 -9.48 -19.06 -19.24
C VAL A 111 -10.72 -18.27 -19.65
N SER A 112 -11.02 -18.24 -20.94
CA SER A 112 -12.15 -17.49 -21.48
C SER A 112 -12.71 -18.14 -22.75
N THR A 113 -14.03 -18.04 -22.93
CA THR A 113 -14.74 -18.43 -24.16
C THR A 113 -14.71 -17.33 -25.23
N ALA A 114 -14.20 -16.13 -24.91
CA ALA A 114 -14.13 -15.02 -25.85
C ALA A 114 -13.03 -15.25 -26.90
N ASN A 115 -13.46 -15.53 -28.13
CA ASN A 115 -12.65 -15.67 -29.34
C ASN A 115 -11.60 -14.54 -29.49
N PRO A 116 -10.29 -14.79 -29.31
CA PRO A 116 -9.28 -13.89 -29.81
C PRO A 116 -9.16 -14.19 -31.32
N ILE A 117 -9.55 -13.23 -32.16
CA ILE A 117 -9.40 -13.37 -33.62
C ILE A 117 -7.96 -13.76 -33.94
N GLY A 118 -7.79 -14.97 -34.48
CA GLY A 118 -6.49 -15.54 -34.87
C GLY A 118 -6.51 -17.06 -35.05
N THR A 119 -7.45 -17.57 -35.85
CA THR A 119 -7.49 -18.89 -36.53
C THR A 119 -6.59 -20.02 -36.01
N GLY A 120 -7.21 -21.07 -35.46
CA GLY A 120 -6.57 -22.36 -35.19
C GLY A 120 -7.54 -23.44 -34.73
N ALA A 121 -8.76 -23.48 -35.27
CA ALA A 121 -9.68 -24.59 -35.01
C ALA A 121 -9.29 -25.79 -35.90
N SER A 122 -8.69 -26.80 -35.28
CA SER A 122 -8.56 -28.14 -35.85
C SER A 122 -9.91 -28.84 -35.82
N ALA A 123 -10.50 -29.08 -37.00
CA ALA A 123 -11.46 -30.16 -37.21
C ALA A 123 -11.57 -30.46 -38.72
N PRO A 124 -12.06 -31.66 -39.09
CA PRO A 124 -11.41 -32.97 -39.06
C PRO A 124 -10.76 -33.30 -40.42
N VAL A 125 -9.95 -34.37 -40.47
CA VAL A 125 -9.34 -34.88 -41.71
C VAL A 125 -10.40 -35.43 -42.67
N PRO A 126 -10.35 -35.07 -43.97
CA PRO A 126 -10.55 -36.06 -45.01
C PRO A 126 -9.36 -36.12 -45.98
N SER A 127 -9.03 -37.35 -46.33
CA SER A 127 -8.16 -37.75 -47.42
C SER A 127 -8.62 -37.17 -48.75
N ASP A 128 -7.73 -36.48 -49.48
CA ASP A 128 -7.31 -36.95 -50.81
C ASP A 128 -6.25 -36.08 -51.48
N SER A 129 -5.49 -36.75 -52.33
CA SER A 129 -4.41 -36.28 -53.19
C SER A 129 -4.77 -35.06 -54.06
N ALA A 130 -3.84 -34.10 -54.17
CA ALA A 130 -3.26 -33.62 -55.44
C ALA A 130 -2.58 -32.25 -55.27
N ALA A 131 -1.28 -32.18 -55.55
CA ALA A 131 -0.62 -30.97 -56.07
C ALA A 131 -1.21 -30.65 -57.47
N PRO A 132 -1.12 -29.42 -58.06
CA PRO A 132 0.10 -28.60 -58.06
C PRO A 132 -0.06 -27.05 -58.27
N THR A 133 1.12 -26.41 -58.41
CA THR A 133 1.47 -25.16 -59.12
C THR A 133 1.11 -23.78 -58.55
N SER A 134 2.15 -23.07 -58.08
CA SER A 134 2.21 -21.60 -58.00
C SER A 134 2.22 -20.93 -59.38
N PRO A 135 1.93 -19.62 -59.43
CA PRO A 135 2.99 -18.69 -59.85
C PRO A 135 3.19 -17.49 -58.91
N ALA A 136 4.40 -16.97 -59.00
CA ALA A 136 4.99 -15.90 -58.22
C ALA A 136 4.33 -14.52 -58.40
N THR A 137 4.47 -13.64 -57.41
CA THR A 137 4.76 -12.21 -57.62
C THR A 137 5.52 -11.66 -56.42
N GLU A 138 6.54 -10.88 -56.75
CA GLU A 138 7.64 -10.36 -55.94
C GLU A 138 7.25 -9.30 -54.89
N GLY A 139 8.10 -9.16 -53.87
CA GLY A 139 8.02 -8.09 -52.86
C GLY A 139 9.02 -8.27 -51.72
N THR A 140 10.29 -7.95 -51.99
CA THR A 140 11.47 -7.75 -51.10
C THR A 140 11.11 -7.06 -49.76
N THR A 141 11.69 -7.32 -48.57
CA THR A 141 13.07 -7.50 -48.06
C THR A 141 12.95 -8.14 -46.65
N GLY A 142 13.67 -9.18 -46.24
CA GLY A 142 15.11 -9.20 -45.99
C GLY A 142 15.44 -8.84 -44.53
N ASN A 143 15.45 -9.85 -43.64
CA ASN A 143 16.51 -10.14 -42.65
C ASN A 143 16.07 -11.26 -41.69
N ASP A 144 16.32 -12.50 -42.12
CA ASP A 144 16.53 -13.64 -41.23
C ASP A 144 17.91 -13.53 -40.58
N ALA A 145 17.96 -13.74 -39.26
CA ALA A 145 19.14 -14.25 -38.59
C ALA A 145 18.69 -15.25 -37.53
N THR A 146 18.24 -16.42 -37.97
CA THR A 146 18.25 -17.64 -37.15
C THR A 146 19.71 -18.06 -36.96
N ASN A 147 20.21 -17.96 -35.73
CA ASN A 147 21.52 -18.51 -35.36
C ASN A 147 21.35 -20.01 -35.04
N PRO A 148 22.24 -20.93 -35.48
CA PRO A 148 22.04 -22.37 -35.30
C PRO A 148 22.50 -22.93 -33.95
N ASP A 149 23.10 -22.11 -33.09
CA ASP A 149 23.68 -22.55 -31.83
C ASP A 149 22.79 -22.09 -30.68
N GLY A 150 22.18 -23.03 -29.96
CA GLY A 150 21.19 -22.85 -28.88
C GLY A 150 21.69 -22.11 -27.62
N THR A 151 22.28 -20.93 -27.80
CA THR A 151 22.61 -19.99 -26.74
C THR A 151 21.66 -18.81 -26.86
N SER A 152 20.72 -18.70 -25.91
CA SER A 152 19.91 -17.50 -25.76
C SER A 152 20.83 -16.35 -25.35
N ASN A 153 21.26 -15.55 -26.32
CA ASN A 153 21.76 -14.22 -26.02
C ASN A 153 20.56 -13.42 -25.49
N ALA A 154 20.35 -13.47 -24.18
CA ALA A 154 19.65 -12.40 -23.47
C ALA A 154 20.49 -11.15 -23.68
N VAL A 155 20.27 -10.49 -24.83
CA VAL A 155 20.77 -9.15 -25.09
C VAL A 155 20.17 -8.31 -23.98
N ASN A 156 20.99 -7.98 -22.98
CA ASN A 156 20.77 -6.82 -22.13
C ASN A 156 20.75 -5.62 -23.07
N GLN A 157 19.58 -5.36 -23.66
CA GLN A 157 19.39 -4.14 -24.42
C GLN A 157 19.65 -2.99 -23.45
N PRO A 158 20.51 -2.02 -23.81
CA PRO A 158 20.63 -0.81 -23.02
C PRO A 158 19.22 -0.21 -22.93
N VAL A 159 18.77 0.06 -21.71
CA VAL A 159 17.51 0.77 -21.45
C VAL A 159 17.54 2.02 -22.33
N SER A 160 16.74 2.04 -23.40
CA SER A 160 16.65 3.22 -24.27
C SER A 160 16.29 4.41 -23.38
N ALA A 161 16.79 5.61 -23.69
CA ALA A 161 16.46 6.82 -22.92
C ALA A 161 14.94 6.95 -22.72
N ASP A 162 14.16 6.49 -23.70
CA ASP A 162 12.70 6.44 -23.67
C ASP A 162 12.14 5.54 -22.55
N THR A 163 12.76 4.39 -22.30
CA THR A 163 12.32 3.44 -21.25
C THR A 163 12.55 4.00 -19.84
N PHE A 164 13.63 4.76 -19.62
CA PHE A 164 13.86 5.41 -18.32
C PHE A 164 12.74 6.41 -18.00
N TRP A 165 12.38 7.27 -18.97
CA TRP A 165 11.34 8.29 -18.75
C TRP A 165 9.95 7.67 -18.53
N ILE A 166 9.65 6.56 -19.21
CA ILE A 166 8.42 5.78 -19.02
C ILE A 166 8.32 5.20 -17.60
N ILE A 167 9.45 4.86 -16.96
CA ILE A 167 9.48 4.37 -15.56
C ILE A 167 9.52 5.53 -14.56
N PHE A 168 10.21 6.62 -14.90
CA PHE A 168 10.44 7.76 -14.02
C PHE A 168 9.15 8.51 -13.67
N TRP A 169 8.33 8.87 -14.67
CA TRP A 169 7.13 9.68 -14.46
C TRP A 169 6.10 9.03 -13.53
N PRO A 170 5.78 7.73 -13.66
CA PRO A 170 4.91 7.05 -12.71
C PRO A 170 5.44 7.12 -11.27
N LYS A 171 6.76 6.94 -11.06
CA LYS A 171 7.38 7.00 -9.72
C LYS A 171 7.33 8.40 -9.12
N VAL A 172 7.47 9.46 -9.92
CA VAL A 172 7.27 10.84 -9.47
C VAL A 172 5.84 11.05 -9.00
N ILE A 173 4.85 10.61 -9.79
CA ILE A 173 3.43 10.82 -9.47
C ILE A 173 3.01 10.00 -8.26
N THR A 174 3.35 8.70 -8.19
CA THR A 174 3.07 7.88 -7.01
C THR A 174 3.82 8.39 -5.79
N GLY A 175 5.02 8.94 -5.98
CA GLY A 175 5.79 9.62 -4.94
C GLY A 175 5.12 10.86 -4.38
N LEU A 176 4.56 11.71 -5.24
CA LEU A 176 3.78 12.88 -4.82
C LEU A 176 2.51 12.48 -4.08
N ILE A 177 1.76 11.51 -4.63
CA ILE A 177 0.54 10.99 -4.00
C ILE A 177 0.89 10.47 -2.62
N PHE A 178 1.86 9.56 -2.52
CA PHE A 178 2.29 8.99 -1.24
C PHE A 178 2.80 10.07 -0.26
N GLY A 179 3.54 11.07 -0.77
CA GLY A 179 4.00 12.21 0.02
C GLY A 179 2.86 13.05 0.61
N LEU A 180 1.76 13.24 -0.12
CA LEU A 180 0.56 13.90 0.41
C LEU A 180 -0.09 13.11 1.55
N LEU A 181 -0.05 11.78 1.51
CA LEU A 181 -0.60 10.92 2.57
C LEU A 181 0.21 11.03 3.85
N ILE A 182 1.53 10.91 3.70
CA ILE A 182 2.46 11.08 4.81
C ILE A 182 2.34 12.51 5.35
N ALA A 183 2.10 13.51 4.49
CA ALA A 183 1.85 14.89 4.92
C ALA A 183 0.65 15.02 5.85
N LEU A 184 -0.47 14.32 5.58
CA LEU A 184 -1.63 14.36 6.48
C LEU A 184 -1.28 13.85 7.89
N ALA A 185 -0.61 12.69 7.98
CA ALA A 185 -0.18 12.12 9.25
C ALA A 185 0.86 13.02 9.94
N ALA A 186 1.84 13.52 9.19
CA ALA A 186 2.94 14.35 9.67
C ALA A 186 2.48 15.73 10.16
N ILE A 187 1.55 16.37 9.46
CA ILE A 187 0.92 17.63 9.90
C ILE A 187 0.20 17.40 11.23
N GLY A 188 -0.57 16.30 11.35
CA GLY A 188 -1.24 15.95 12.59
C GLY A 188 -0.27 15.83 13.78
N ALA A 189 0.82 15.09 13.62
CA ALA A 189 1.81 14.94 14.69
C ALA A 189 2.58 16.25 14.96
N SER A 190 2.91 17.00 13.91
CA SER A 190 3.59 18.29 14.00
C SER A 190 2.75 19.33 14.75
N LEU A 191 1.42 19.30 14.63
CA LEU A 191 0.53 20.15 15.42
C LEU A 191 0.59 19.82 16.92
N ILE A 192 0.58 18.53 17.28
CA ILE A 192 0.75 18.11 18.69
C ILE A 192 2.08 18.61 19.21
N TYR A 193 3.17 18.32 18.50
CA TYR A 193 4.50 18.75 18.91
C TYR A 193 4.61 20.28 18.98
N GLY A 194 4.16 21.00 17.96
CA GLY A 194 4.29 22.45 17.89
C GLY A 194 3.58 23.15 19.04
N VAL A 195 2.43 22.63 19.49
CA VAL A 195 1.72 23.22 20.64
C VAL A 195 2.25 22.69 21.97
N THR A 196 2.57 21.40 22.09
CA THR A 196 2.83 20.73 23.38
C THR A 196 4.29 20.39 23.69
N GLY A 197 5.17 20.40 22.70
CA GLY A 197 6.52 19.86 22.78
C GLY A 197 6.58 18.33 22.92
N LEU A 198 5.44 17.63 22.91
CA LEU A 198 5.37 16.19 23.07
C LEU A 198 5.58 15.48 21.73
N ASN A 199 6.68 14.74 21.62
CA ASN A 199 6.88 13.76 20.56
C ASN A 199 6.04 12.51 20.85
N ASN A 200 4.93 12.38 20.14
CA ASN A 200 3.97 11.30 20.39
C ASN A 200 4.32 10.02 19.60
N PHE A 201 4.99 9.05 20.24
CA PHE A 201 5.28 7.75 19.61
C PHE A 201 4.04 6.84 19.43
N ALA A 202 2.88 7.22 20.01
CA ALA A 202 1.61 6.57 19.71
C ALA A 202 0.93 7.14 18.45
N HIS A 203 1.48 8.18 17.81
CA HIS A 203 0.85 8.81 16.64
C HIS A 203 0.59 7.84 15.49
N GLY A 204 1.49 6.87 15.30
CA GLY A 204 1.31 5.78 14.34
C GLY A 204 0.04 4.98 14.61
N GLU A 205 -0.30 4.73 15.87
CA GLU A 205 -1.51 3.98 16.22
C GLU A 205 -2.80 4.77 15.94
N LEU A 206 -2.75 6.11 15.93
CA LEU A 206 -3.89 6.91 15.46
C LEU A 206 -4.10 6.74 13.95
N VAL A 207 -3.02 6.52 13.19
CA VAL A 207 -3.08 6.19 11.77
C VAL A 207 -3.67 4.79 11.58
N THR A 208 -3.13 3.79 12.30
CA THR A 208 -3.67 2.42 12.26
C THR A 208 -5.17 2.41 12.62
N PHE A 209 -5.56 3.13 13.66
CA PHE A 209 -6.95 3.24 14.09
C PHE A 209 -7.87 3.71 12.96
N GLY A 210 -7.51 4.77 12.23
CA GLY A 210 -8.31 5.24 11.10
C GLY A 210 -8.44 4.22 9.98
N ALA A 211 -7.34 3.52 9.67
CA ALA A 211 -7.35 2.46 8.67
C ALA A 211 -8.26 1.28 9.08
N LEU A 212 -8.22 0.88 10.35
CA LEU A 212 -9.07 -0.18 10.90
C LEU A 212 -10.54 0.24 10.95
N MET A 213 -10.84 1.50 11.26
CA MET A 213 -12.21 2.02 11.17
C MET A 213 -12.70 2.01 9.72
N ALA A 214 -11.86 2.40 8.76
CA ALA A 214 -12.20 2.30 7.34
C ALA A 214 -12.49 0.85 6.93
N TYR A 215 -11.66 -0.10 7.36
CA TYR A 215 -11.89 -1.52 7.13
C TYR A 215 -13.19 -2.02 7.78
N LEU A 216 -13.47 -1.63 9.03
CA LEU A 216 -14.69 -2.03 9.72
C LEU A 216 -15.95 -1.52 8.99
N PHE A 217 -15.99 -0.25 8.61
CA PHE A 217 -17.17 0.33 7.98
C PHE A 217 -17.30 -0.03 6.49
N SER A 218 -16.21 -0.04 5.74
CA SER A 218 -16.22 -0.34 4.30
C SER A 218 -16.15 -1.84 4.01
N GLY A 219 -15.23 -2.54 4.68
CA GLY A 219 -14.98 -3.97 4.45
C GLY A 219 -15.96 -4.89 5.17
N VAL A 220 -16.25 -4.65 6.46
CA VAL A 220 -17.12 -5.54 7.26
C VAL A 220 -18.59 -5.15 7.12
N PHE A 221 -18.93 -3.87 7.30
CA PHE A 221 -20.32 -3.40 7.17
C PHE A 221 -20.75 -3.09 5.73
N GLY A 222 -19.82 -3.14 4.76
CA GLY A 222 -20.13 -2.93 3.35
C GLY A 222 -20.59 -1.51 3.01
N LEU A 223 -20.31 -0.51 3.87
CA LEU A 223 -20.69 0.87 3.58
C LEU A 223 -19.87 1.41 2.40
N PRO A 224 -20.47 2.23 1.52
CA PRO A 224 -19.73 2.92 0.48
C PRO A 224 -18.57 3.73 1.08
N ALA A 225 -17.42 3.74 0.39
CA ALA A 225 -16.23 4.48 0.81
C ALA A 225 -16.54 5.96 1.14
N LEU A 226 -17.46 6.58 0.39
CA LEU A 226 -17.91 7.96 0.60
C LEU A 226 -18.49 8.21 1.99
N LEU A 227 -19.09 7.20 2.64
CA LEU A 227 -19.61 7.27 4.00
C LEU A 227 -18.59 6.75 5.02
N ALA A 228 -17.89 5.67 4.70
CA ALA A 228 -16.91 5.06 5.60
C ALA A 228 -15.75 6.02 5.92
N ILE A 229 -15.28 6.81 4.94
CA ILE A 229 -14.17 7.76 5.12
C ILE A 229 -14.54 8.85 6.15
N PRO A 230 -15.62 9.65 5.99
CA PRO A 230 -16.02 10.63 7.01
C PRO A 230 -16.23 10.03 8.40
N ILE A 231 -16.84 8.84 8.49
CA ILE A 231 -17.07 8.16 9.77
C ILE A 231 -15.73 7.84 10.45
N ALA A 232 -14.78 7.25 9.71
CA ALA A 232 -13.45 6.94 10.24
C ALA A 232 -12.70 8.21 10.69
N VAL A 233 -12.81 9.32 9.95
CA VAL A 233 -12.20 10.60 10.32
C VAL A 233 -12.81 11.19 11.59
N VAL A 234 -14.15 11.17 11.71
CA VAL A 234 -14.86 11.64 12.91
C VAL A 234 -14.47 10.79 14.12
N LEU A 235 -14.40 9.47 13.96
CA LEU A 235 -13.94 8.57 15.01
C LEU A 235 -12.46 8.81 15.36
N GLY A 236 -11.60 9.11 14.39
CA GLY A 236 -10.21 9.50 14.63
C GLY A 236 -10.11 10.78 15.46
N GLY A 237 -10.92 11.79 15.14
CA GLY A 237 -11.00 13.02 15.93
C GLY A 237 -11.55 12.78 17.34
N ALA A 238 -12.57 11.93 17.47
CA ALA A 238 -13.10 11.51 18.76
C ALA A 238 -12.06 10.72 19.57
N PHE A 239 -11.27 9.87 18.92
CA PHE A 239 -10.18 9.14 19.55
C PHE A 239 -9.09 10.08 20.08
N GLY A 240 -8.72 11.11 19.31
CA GLY A 240 -7.86 12.19 19.77
C GLY A 240 -8.44 12.95 20.97
N PHE A 241 -9.73 13.28 20.95
CA PHE A 241 -10.43 13.91 22.09
C PHE A 241 -10.37 13.03 23.35
N VAL A 242 -10.64 11.73 23.20
CA VAL A 242 -10.63 10.74 24.28
C VAL A 242 -9.23 10.62 24.87
N GLN A 243 -8.19 10.51 24.03
CA GLN A 243 -6.81 10.47 24.49
C GLN A 243 -6.43 11.75 25.26
N ASP A 244 -6.78 12.93 24.76
CA ASP A 244 -6.55 14.18 25.48
C ASP A 244 -7.27 14.19 26.84
N GLY A 245 -8.55 13.83 26.85
CA GLY A 245 -9.39 13.88 28.04
C GLY A 245 -9.01 12.88 29.13
N LEU A 246 -8.75 11.62 28.75
CA LEU A 246 -8.52 10.52 29.68
C LEU A 246 -7.05 10.36 30.08
N LEU A 247 -6.11 10.65 29.18
CA LEU A 247 -4.70 10.37 29.41
C LEU A 247 -3.89 11.65 29.53
N TRP A 248 -3.88 12.49 28.50
CA TRP A 248 -2.90 13.58 28.42
C TRP A 248 -3.23 14.75 29.36
N LYS A 249 -4.48 15.17 29.44
CA LYS A 249 -4.91 16.26 30.32
C LYS A 249 -4.68 15.94 31.80
N PRO A 250 -5.06 14.77 32.34
CA PRO A 250 -4.79 14.43 33.72
C PRO A 250 -3.29 14.41 34.04
N LEU A 251 -2.46 13.85 33.16
CA LEU A 251 -1.01 13.81 33.35
C LEU A 251 -0.38 15.21 33.32
N ARG A 252 -0.81 16.07 32.39
CA ARG A 252 -0.37 17.48 32.36
C ARG A 252 -0.78 18.24 33.61
N LYS A 253 -2.00 18.03 34.11
CA LYS A 253 -2.49 18.66 35.35
C LYS A 253 -1.71 18.22 36.58
N LYS A 254 -1.21 16.99 36.60
CA LYS A 254 -0.32 16.48 37.65
C LYS A 254 1.11 17.03 37.56
N GLY A 255 1.42 17.87 36.57
CA GLY A 255 2.75 18.46 36.40
C GLY A 255 3.81 17.48 35.90
N ILE A 256 3.40 16.39 35.23
CA ILE A 256 4.35 15.42 34.66
C ILE A 256 5.16 16.10 33.55
N GLN A 257 6.48 15.95 33.63
CA GLN A 257 7.42 16.54 32.67
C GLN A 257 7.31 15.87 31.27
N LEU A 258 7.86 16.53 30.24
CA LEU A 258 7.78 16.06 28.86
C LEU A 258 8.45 14.70 28.64
N ILE A 259 9.62 14.45 29.25
CA ILE A 259 10.36 13.18 29.05
C ILE A 259 9.53 11.97 29.54
N PRO A 260 8.99 11.94 30.78
CA PRO A 260 8.07 10.89 31.19
C PRO A 260 6.83 10.75 30.31
N LEU A 261 6.26 11.86 29.81
CA LEU A 261 5.13 11.80 28.87
C LEU A 261 5.50 11.09 27.57
N MET A 262 6.73 11.27 27.06
CA MET A 262 7.20 10.53 25.89
C MET A 262 7.27 9.03 26.16
N ILE A 263 7.72 8.61 27.35
CA ILE A 263 7.70 7.18 27.75
C ILE A 263 6.25 6.65 27.78
N VAL A 264 5.30 7.44 28.29
CA VAL A 264 3.87 7.08 28.27
C VAL A 264 3.37 6.89 26.83
N THR A 265 3.82 7.69 25.86
CA THR A 265 3.42 7.50 24.45
C THR A 265 3.91 6.17 23.88
N ILE A 266 5.08 5.68 24.29
CA ILE A 266 5.61 4.37 23.87
C ILE A 266 4.75 3.25 24.49
N GLY A 267 4.44 3.36 25.78
CA GLY A 267 3.55 2.42 26.46
C GLY A 267 2.15 2.38 25.85
N LEU A 268 1.59 3.55 25.53
CA LEU A 268 0.31 3.66 24.83
C LEU A 268 0.37 3.05 23.42
N SER A 269 1.46 3.27 22.68
CA SER A 269 1.67 2.71 21.35
C SER A 269 1.61 1.18 21.38
N LEU A 270 2.35 0.56 22.30
CA LEU A 270 2.31 -0.89 22.51
C LEU A 270 0.93 -1.37 22.93
N ALA A 271 0.29 -0.70 23.89
CA ALA A 271 -1.04 -1.09 24.36
C ALA A 271 -2.08 -1.06 23.24
N LEU A 272 -2.15 0.03 22.48
CA LEU A 272 -3.09 0.17 21.35
C LEU A 272 -2.82 -0.87 20.27
N ARG A 273 -1.55 -1.13 19.97
CA ARG A 273 -1.17 -2.11 18.96
C ARG A 273 -1.64 -3.53 19.31
N TYR A 274 -1.48 -3.94 20.57
CA TYR A 274 -2.01 -5.23 21.02
C TYR A 274 -3.53 -5.26 21.15
N VAL A 275 -4.17 -4.12 21.45
CA VAL A 275 -5.63 -4.00 21.36
C VAL A 275 -6.10 -4.22 19.91
N PHE A 276 -5.41 -3.64 18.93
CA PHE A 276 -5.76 -3.81 17.52
C PHE A 276 -5.62 -5.25 17.05
N VAL A 277 -4.50 -5.91 17.34
CA VAL A 277 -4.32 -7.31 16.94
C VAL A 277 -5.32 -8.24 17.64
N PHE A 278 -5.71 -7.94 18.87
CA PHE A 278 -6.72 -8.71 19.60
C PHE A 278 -8.11 -8.65 18.94
N PHE A 279 -8.53 -7.47 18.45
CA PHE A 279 -9.85 -7.30 17.83
C PHE A 279 -9.88 -7.63 16.34
N PHE A 280 -8.79 -7.41 15.60
CA PHE A 280 -8.76 -7.52 14.14
C PHE A 280 -7.91 -8.68 13.61
N GLY A 281 -7.16 -9.36 14.48
CA GLY A 281 -6.27 -10.45 14.09
C GLY A 281 -4.92 -9.98 13.53
N ALA A 282 -4.04 -10.96 13.26
CA ALA A 282 -2.69 -10.72 12.75
C ALA A 282 -2.61 -10.69 11.21
N ASP A 283 -3.69 -11.12 10.55
CA ASP A 283 -3.75 -11.27 9.10
C ASP A 283 -3.74 -9.93 8.35
N ARG A 284 -3.43 -10.01 7.06
CA ARG A 284 -3.55 -8.85 6.16
C ARG A 284 -5.02 -8.60 5.85
N LEU A 285 -5.45 -7.38 6.10
CA LEU A 285 -6.77 -6.88 5.78
C LEU A 285 -6.70 -6.07 4.49
N SER A 286 -7.72 -6.18 3.64
CA SER A 286 -7.81 -5.41 2.40
C SER A 286 -9.15 -4.72 2.34
N LEU A 287 -9.16 -3.45 1.94
CA LEU A 287 -10.39 -2.72 1.70
C LEU A 287 -10.88 -2.96 0.26
N PRO A 288 -12.20 -2.93 0.01
CA PRO A 288 -12.73 -3.00 -1.35
C PRO A 288 -12.17 -1.84 -2.18
N ASN A 289 -11.32 -2.15 -3.16
CA ASN A 289 -10.74 -1.15 -4.08
C ASN A 289 -10.85 -1.66 -5.51
N SER A 290 -11.14 -0.75 -6.44
CA SER A 290 -11.07 -1.05 -7.87
C SER A 290 -9.60 -1.14 -8.29
N THR A 291 -9.23 -2.28 -8.86
CA THR A 291 -7.89 -2.48 -9.43
C THR A 291 -7.77 -1.92 -10.85
N ALA A 292 -8.89 -1.59 -11.49
CA ALA A 292 -8.92 -1.06 -12.84
C ALA A 292 -8.31 0.34 -12.90
N PRO A 293 -7.47 0.63 -13.91
CA PRO A 293 -6.97 1.97 -14.13
C PRO A 293 -8.11 2.89 -14.52
N PHE A 294 -8.17 4.07 -13.90
CA PHE A 294 -9.17 5.10 -14.21
C PHE A 294 -8.63 6.10 -15.23
N PHE A 295 -7.33 6.37 -15.16
CA PHE A 295 -6.64 7.31 -16.04
C PHE A 295 -5.29 6.73 -16.46
N THR A 296 -5.03 6.69 -17.76
CA THR A 296 -3.79 6.17 -18.33
C THR A 296 -3.21 7.14 -19.33
N VAL A 297 -1.90 7.37 -19.28
CA VAL A 297 -1.13 8.08 -20.31
C VAL A 297 -0.04 7.12 -20.79
N PRO A 298 -0.32 6.34 -21.86
CA PRO A 298 0.59 5.29 -22.34
C PRO A 298 1.98 5.82 -22.71
N GLU A 299 2.06 7.04 -23.26
CA GLU A 299 3.32 7.66 -23.68
C GLU A 299 4.29 7.94 -22.52
N LEU A 300 3.75 8.07 -21.29
CA LEU A 300 4.51 8.34 -20.08
C LEU A 300 4.52 7.15 -19.11
N GLY A 301 3.94 6.01 -19.50
CA GLY A 301 3.80 4.83 -18.63
C GLY A 301 2.88 5.04 -17.41
N ILE A 302 2.11 6.14 -17.39
CA ILE A 302 1.31 6.53 -16.22
C ILE A 302 0.00 5.75 -16.22
N SER A 303 -0.29 5.07 -15.12
CA SER A 303 -1.56 4.40 -14.87
C SER A 303 -2.01 4.69 -13.44
N LEU A 304 -3.07 5.48 -13.30
CA LEU A 304 -3.61 5.92 -12.02
C LEU A 304 -4.98 5.30 -11.77
N LYS A 305 -5.19 4.83 -10.55
CA LYS A 305 -6.49 4.34 -10.09
C LYS A 305 -7.37 5.52 -9.68
N PHE A 306 -8.68 5.30 -9.65
CA PHE A 306 -9.62 6.30 -9.16
C PHE A 306 -9.28 6.74 -7.72
N THR A 307 -8.91 5.77 -6.88
CA THR A 307 -8.48 5.98 -5.49
C THR A 307 -7.27 6.91 -5.39
N ASP A 308 -6.32 6.80 -6.33
CA ASP A 308 -5.10 7.62 -6.36
C ASP A 308 -5.41 9.10 -6.56
N LEU A 309 -6.27 9.40 -7.55
CA LEU A 309 -6.70 10.77 -7.84
C LEU A 309 -7.55 11.34 -6.71
N VAL A 310 -8.53 10.57 -6.25
CA VAL A 310 -9.51 11.06 -5.28
C VAL A 310 -8.85 11.41 -3.97
N GLY A 311 -7.98 10.57 -3.41
CA GLY A 311 -7.35 10.98 -2.15
C GLY A 311 -6.10 11.83 -2.29
N ALA A 312 -5.46 11.93 -3.46
CA ALA A 312 -4.60 13.08 -3.73
C ALA A 312 -5.40 14.40 -3.64
N ALA A 313 -6.59 14.46 -4.26
CA ALA A 313 -7.47 15.62 -4.19
C ALA A 313 -7.94 15.91 -2.76
N ILE A 314 -8.43 14.89 -2.02
CA ILE A 314 -8.82 15.05 -0.61
C ILE A 314 -7.62 15.49 0.23
N GLY A 315 -6.43 14.91 -0.01
CA GLY A 315 -5.20 15.29 0.69
C GLY A 315 -4.85 16.76 0.50
N VAL A 316 -4.87 17.25 -0.75
CA VAL A 316 -4.65 18.67 -1.06
C VAL A 316 -5.71 19.55 -0.39
N VAL A 317 -6.99 19.19 -0.47
CA VAL A 317 -8.08 19.94 0.16
C VAL A 317 -7.89 20.02 1.69
N CYS A 318 -7.56 18.91 2.34
CA CYS A 318 -7.31 18.87 3.78
C CYS A 318 -6.08 19.70 4.17
N ILE A 319 -4.98 19.60 3.42
CA ILE A 319 -3.77 20.40 3.63
C ILE A 319 -4.07 21.89 3.53
N VAL A 320 -4.78 22.32 2.47
CA VAL A 320 -5.18 23.72 2.28
C VAL A 320 -6.13 24.14 3.41
N GLY A 321 -7.06 23.27 3.80
CA GLY A 321 -7.97 23.48 4.93
C GLY A 321 -7.21 23.73 6.25
N VAL A 322 -6.18 22.93 6.54
CA VAL A 322 -5.32 23.12 7.71
C VAL A 322 -4.51 24.42 7.60
N ALA A 323 -3.95 24.73 6.43
CA ALA A 323 -3.22 25.97 6.21
C ALA A 323 -4.11 27.22 6.44
N LEU A 324 -5.34 27.19 5.93
CA LEU A 324 -6.34 28.24 6.17
C LEU A 324 -6.75 28.30 7.65
N LEU A 325 -6.95 27.15 8.30
CA LEU A 325 -7.22 27.08 9.73
C LEU A 325 -6.11 27.77 10.52
N LEU A 326 -4.84 27.45 10.25
CA LEU A 326 -3.71 28.01 10.98
C LEU A 326 -3.52 29.51 10.73
N THR A 327 -3.73 29.97 9.50
CA THR A 327 -3.42 31.36 9.10
C THR A 327 -4.58 32.34 9.29
N LYS A 328 -5.82 31.90 9.03
CA LYS A 328 -6.99 32.80 8.93
C LYS A 328 -7.94 32.72 10.12
N THR A 329 -7.85 31.71 10.99
CA THR A 329 -8.84 31.54 12.08
C THR A 329 -8.33 32.00 13.45
N LYS A 330 -9.29 32.25 14.37
CA LYS A 330 -8.98 32.56 15.79
C LYS A 330 -8.29 31.39 16.49
N ILE A 331 -8.67 30.15 16.17
CA ILE A 331 -8.04 28.96 16.76
C ILE A 331 -6.59 28.83 16.30
N GLY A 332 -6.29 29.09 15.02
CA GLY A 332 -4.92 29.07 14.50
C GLY A 332 -4.02 30.15 15.12
N LYS A 333 -4.56 31.34 15.42
CA LYS A 333 -3.85 32.37 16.19
C LYS A 333 -3.59 31.92 17.63
N ALA A 334 -4.57 31.30 18.27
CA ALA A 334 -4.41 30.77 19.63
C ALA A 334 -3.38 29.62 19.69
N MET A 335 -3.35 28.72 18.70
CA MET A 335 -2.33 27.66 18.61
C MET A 335 -0.92 28.24 18.57
N ARG A 336 -0.69 29.27 17.73
CA ARG A 336 0.60 29.96 17.63
C ARG A 336 0.99 30.70 18.92
N ALA A 337 0.04 31.39 19.55
CA ALA A 337 0.29 32.05 20.84
C ALA A 337 0.68 31.03 21.93
N VAL A 338 0.02 29.87 21.96
CA VAL A 338 0.32 28.79 22.92
C VAL A 338 1.66 28.12 22.63
N SER A 339 2.04 27.95 21.36
CA SER A 339 3.37 27.41 21.00
C SER A 339 4.51 28.36 21.36
N ASP A 340 4.29 29.66 21.21
CA ASP A 340 5.32 30.67 21.49
C ASP A 340 5.55 30.82 23.01
N ASN A 341 4.49 31.03 23.80
CA ASN A 341 4.59 31.06 25.25
C ASN A 341 3.26 30.73 25.93
N ARG A 342 3.20 29.53 26.54
CA ARG A 342 2.02 29.00 27.23
C ARG A 342 1.55 29.89 28.40
N ALA A 343 2.48 30.43 29.19
CA ALA A 343 2.15 31.26 30.34
C ALA A 343 1.57 32.61 29.90
N LEU A 344 2.21 33.27 28.93
CA LEU A 344 1.73 34.53 28.36
C LEU A 344 0.38 34.37 27.64
N ALA A 345 0.19 33.26 26.92
CA ALA A 345 -1.09 32.92 26.30
C ALA A 345 -2.20 32.78 27.35
N SER A 346 -1.92 32.10 28.46
CA SER A 346 -2.91 31.95 29.54
C SER A 346 -3.23 33.29 30.24
N ALA A 347 -2.22 34.15 30.45
CA ALA A 347 -2.38 35.47 31.06
C ALA A 347 -3.17 36.45 30.16
N SER A 348 -3.09 36.28 28.84
CA SER A 348 -3.89 37.03 27.85
C SER A 348 -5.30 36.46 27.63
N GLY A 349 -5.74 35.50 28.46
CA GLY A 349 -7.10 34.95 28.45
C GLY A 349 -7.33 33.80 27.48
N ILE A 350 -6.28 33.27 26.84
CA ILE A 350 -6.39 32.09 25.97
C ILE A 350 -6.53 30.84 26.85
N ASN A 351 -7.61 30.08 26.63
CA ASN A 351 -7.78 28.78 27.26
C ASN A 351 -6.85 27.74 26.61
N VAL A 352 -5.63 27.64 27.14
CA VAL A 352 -4.57 26.74 26.66
C VAL A 352 -5.05 25.29 26.53
N GLU A 353 -5.83 24.82 27.51
CA GLU A 353 -6.31 23.44 27.55
C GLU A 353 -7.33 23.15 26.44
N ARG A 354 -8.18 24.12 26.10
CA ARG A 354 -9.08 24.02 24.96
C ARG A 354 -8.31 23.99 23.64
N VAL A 355 -7.23 24.79 23.52
CA VAL A 355 -6.37 24.79 22.33
C VAL A 355 -5.70 23.43 22.15
N ILE A 356 -5.10 22.88 23.22
CA ILE A 356 -4.47 21.55 23.19
C ILE A 356 -5.48 20.49 22.77
N ARG A 357 -6.69 20.52 23.32
CA ARG A 357 -7.74 19.57 22.95
C ARG A 357 -8.11 19.63 21.48
N VAL A 358 -8.27 20.83 20.92
CA VAL A 358 -8.56 20.99 19.49
C VAL A 358 -7.41 20.45 18.62
N VAL A 359 -6.16 20.64 19.06
CA VAL A 359 -4.99 20.06 18.39
C VAL A 359 -5.04 18.54 18.40
N TRP A 360 -5.38 17.91 19.53
CA TRP A 360 -5.52 16.45 19.60
C TRP A 360 -6.64 15.92 18.71
N VAL A 361 -7.79 16.60 18.67
CA VAL A 361 -8.90 16.25 17.76
C VAL A 361 -8.46 16.35 16.30
N LEU A 362 -7.86 17.48 15.92
CA LEU A 362 -7.43 17.72 14.54
C LEU A 362 -6.33 16.72 14.13
N SER A 363 -5.39 16.44 15.03
CA SER A 363 -4.32 15.47 14.84
C SER A 363 -4.87 14.06 14.63
N GLY A 364 -5.80 13.61 15.48
CA GLY A 364 -6.44 12.30 15.34
C GLY A 364 -7.28 12.17 14.09
N ALA A 365 -8.00 13.22 13.68
CA ALA A 365 -8.75 13.23 12.43
C ALA A 365 -7.84 13.13 11.19
N LEU A 366 -6.73 13.89 11.17
CA LEU A 366 -5.76 13.86 10.07
C LEU A 366 -4.98 12.53 10.02
N ALA A 367 -4.58 12.00 11.17
CA ALA A 367 -3.93 10.69 11.27
C ALA A 367 -4.87 9.59 10.78
N ALA A 368 -6.14 9.63 11.20
CA ALA A 368 -7.12 8.65 10.75
C ALA A 368 -7.37 8.75 9.24
N LEU A 369 -7.49 9.96 8.68
CA LEU A 369 -7.62 10.15 7.24
C LEU A 369 -6.42 9.58 6.47
N ALA A 370 -5.20 9.81 6.96
CA ALA A 370 -4.00 9.22 6.36
C ALA A 370 -4.07 7.69 6.39
N GLY A 371 -4.51 7.11 7.50
CA GLY A 371 -4.66 5.67 7.66
C GLY A 371 -5.71 5.06 6.74
N VAL A 372 -6.88 5.70 6.64
CA VAL A 372 -7.95 5.34 5.71
C VAL A 372 -7.38 5.24 4.30
N TYR A 373 -6.63 6.24 3.87
CA TYR A 373 -6.06 6.24 2.54
C TYR A 373 -5.00 5.14 2.36
N ILE A 374 -4.10 4.96 3.33
CA ILE A 374 -3.11 3.87 3.29
C ILE A 374 -3.82 2.52 3.13
N GLY A 375 -4.94 2.29 3.82
CA GLY A 375 -5.72 1.06 3.70
C GLY A 375 -6.36 0.85 2.32
N TYR A 376 -6.69 1.91 1.59
CA TYR A 376 -7.14 1.79 0.20
C TYR A 376 -5.97 1.68 -0.80
N TYR A 377 -4.82 2.28 -0.48
CA TYR A 377 -3.64 2.27 -1.34
C TYR A 377 -2.89 0.94 -1.30
N GLN A 378 -2.84 0.28 -0.14
CA GLN A 378 -2.16 -0.99 0.09
C GLN A 378 -2.90 -1.85 1.12
N SER A 379 -2.54 -3.13 1.22
CA SER A 379 -3.07 -4.00 2.29
C SER A 379 -2.69 -3.45 3.68
N LEU A 380 -3.65 -3.54 4.59
CA LEU A 380 -3.59 -3.10 5.98
C LEU A 380 -3.15 -4.26 6.88
N ARG A 381 -2.40 -3.92 7.94
CA ARG A 381 -2.08 -4.77 9.08
C ARG A 381 -2.34 -4.01 10.37
N TRP A 382 -2.44 -4.74 11.47
CA TRP A 382 -2.59 -4.20 12.83
C TRP A 382 -1.45 -3.28 13.28
N ASP A 383 -0.30 -3.28 12.59
CA ASP A 383 0.88 -2.45 12.85
C ASP A 383 1.20 -1.45 11.72
N THR A 384 0.29 -1.23 10.77
CA THR A 384 0.57 -0.39 9.58
C THR A 384 0.99 1.04 9.93
N GLY A 385 0.37 1.67 10.92
CA GLY A 385 0.77 3.01 11.33
C GLY A 385 2.11 3.03 12.08
N ALA A 386 2.47 1.94 12.76
CA ALA A 386 3.75 1.80 13.44
C ALA A 386 4.91 1.67 12.44
N SER A 387 4.72 0.91 11.36
CA SER A 387 5.76 0.70 10.34
C SER A 387 6.14 1.98 9.61
N ILE A 388 5.21 2.94 9.48
CA ILE A 388 5.46 4.25 8.87
C ILE A 388 5.72 5.36 9.91
N LEU A 389 5.69 5.07 11.20
CA LEU A 389 5.87 6.09 12.25
C LEU A 389 7.23 6.77 12.13
N LEU A 390 8.29 6.00 11.89
CA LEU A 390 9.63 6.54 11.68
C LEU A 390 9.67 7.46 10.45
N LEU A 391 8.94 7.11 9.40
CA LEU A 391 8.83 7.92 8.19
C LEU A 391 8.09 9.23 8.43
N ILE A 392 7.00 9.19 9.22
CA ILE A 392 6.26 10.38 9.65
C ILE A 392 7.19 11.30 10.44
N PHE A 393 7.94 10.76 11.41
CA PHE A 393 8.92 11.55 12.16
C PHE A 393 10.04 12.08 11.28
N ALA A 394 10.54 11.28 10.34
CA ALA A 394 11.55 11.71 9.38
C ALA A 394 11.05 12.89 8.54
N ALA A 395 9.80 12.87 8.09
CA ALA A 395 9.20 13.99 7.37
C ALA A 395 9.09 15.26 8.24
N ILE A 396 8.73 15.12 9.52
CA ILE A 396 8.61 16.27 10.44
C ILE A 396 9.99 16.83 10.80
N THR A 397 10.98 15.99 11.10
CA THR A 397 12.34 16.43 11.43
C THR A 397 13.02 17.05 10.22
N LEU A 398 12.87 16.45 9.04
CA LEU A 398 13.34 17.00 7.78
C LEU A 398 12.71 18.36 7.49
N GLY A 399 11.40 18.48 7.70
CA GLY A 399 10.64 19.70 7.49
C GLY A 399 10.92 20.82 8.51
N GLY A 400 11.27 20.44 9.73
CA GLY A 400 11.36 21.32 10.90
C GLY A 400 10.26 21.00 11.91
N LEU A 401 10.68 20.60 13.11
CA LEU A 401 9.79 20.19 14.20
C LEU A 401 8.80 21.31 14.57
N GLY A 402 7.52 20.97 14.72
CA GLY A 402 6.47 21.91 15.14
C GLY A 402 5.96 22.87 14.05
N SER A 403 6.48 22.76 12.82
CA SER A 403 5.96 23.49 11.67
C SER A 403 5.08 22.58 10.81
N ALA A 404 3.79 22.92 10.67
CA ALA A 404 2.88 22.19 9.77
C ALA A 404 3.33 22.31 8.29
N TYR A 405 3.80 23.49 7.88
CA TYR A 405 4.36 23.71 6.55
C TYR A 405 5.67 22.95 6.35
N GLY A 406 6.51 22.89 7.39
CA GLY A 406 7.70 22.04 7.44
C GLY A 406 7.35 20.58 7.17
N ALA A 407 6.44 20.03 7.98
CA ALA A 407 5.99 18.64 7.86
C ALA A 407 5.43 18.31 6.47
N LEU A 408 4.71 19.23 5.82
CA LEU A 408 4.24 19.07 4.45
C LEU A 408 5.41 18.94 3.45
N VAL A 409 6.33 19.90 3.45
CA VAL A 409 7.45 19.90 2.50
C VAL A 409 8.35 18.69 2.74
N GLY A 410 8.62 18.37 3.99
CA GLY A 410 9.37 17.18 4.36
C GLY A 410 8.70 15.90 3.87
N SER A 411 7.38 15.77 4.01
CA SER A 411 6.63 14.59 3.55
C SER A 411 6.63 14.43 2.04
N LEU A 412 6.53 15.53 1.29
CA LEU A 412 6.61 15.51 -0.18
C LEU A 412 8.00 15.06 -0.64
N ILE A 413 9.06 15.58 -0.03
CA ILE A 413 10.44 15.19 -0.34
C ILE A 413 10.66 13.71 -0.02
N ILE A 414 10.21 13.26 1.15
CA ILE A 414 10.31 11.87 1.59
C ILE A 414 9.54 10.93 0.63
N GLY A 415 8.32 11.29 0.24
CA GLY A 415 7.50 10.48 -0.66
C GLY A 415 8.07 10.37 -2.08
N LEU A 416 8.55 11.50 -2.62
CA LEU A 416 9.28 11.55 -3.89
C LEU A 416 10.53 10.69 -3.84
N MET A 417 11.39 10.91 -2.84
CA MET A 417 12.64 10.17 -2.69
C MET A 417 12.38 8.67 -2.56
N MET A 418 11.39 8.27 -1.76
CA MET A 418 11.02 6.87 -1.58
C MET A 418 10.70 6.21 -2.92
N ASN A 419 9.81 6.79 -3.71
CA ASN A 419 9.35 6.15 -4.95
C ASN A 419 10.41 6.24 -6.06
N ILE A 420 11.06 7.39 -6.23
CA ILE A 420 12.11 7.58 -7.24
C ILE A 420 13.32 6.68 -6.97
N SER A 421 13.68 6.46 -5.70
CA SER A 421 14.80 5.59 -5.35
C SER A 421 14.62 4.14 -5.83
N THR A 422 13.38 3.68 -6.02
CA THR A 422 13.08 2.30 -6.46
C THR A 422 13.52 2.01 -7.90
N ILE A 423 13.98 3.02 -8.64
CA ILE A 423 14.60 2.86 -9.95
C ILE A 423 16.01 2.23 -9.82
N TRP A 424 16.73 2.55 -8.74
CA TRP A 424 18.10 2.06 -8.50
C TRP A 424 18.20 1.10 -7.32
N ILE A 425 17.24 1.15 -6.41
CA ILE A 425 17.23 0.37 -5.17
C ILE A 425 16.05 -0.63 -5.22
N PRO A 426 16.24 -1.87 -4.75
CA PRO A 426 15.15 -2.82 -4.60
C PRO A 426 13.96 -2.27 -3.78
N GLU A 427 12.73 -2.62 -4.17
CA GLU A 427 11.48 -2.11 -3.56
C GLU A 427 11.39 -2.41 -2.04
N ASN A 428 11.98 -3.50 -1.57
CA ASN A 428 12.05 -3.86 -0.15
C ASN A 428 12.91 -2.88 0.68
N LEU A 429 13.83 -2.15 0.03
CA LEU A 429 14.70 -1.16 0.67
C LEU A 429 14.24 0.29 0.42
N LYS A 430 13.03 0.50 -0.12
CA LYS A 430 12.52 1.85 -0.44
C LYS A 430 12.47 2.81 0.76
N TYR A 431 12.35 2.29 1.99
CA TYR A 431 12.35 3.10 3.21
C TYR A 431 13.75 3.59 3.62
N VAL A 432 14.82 2.99 3.07
CA VAL A 432 16.21 3.33 3.41
C VAL A 432 16.58 4.70 2.83
N ALA A 433 16.26 4.97 1.57
CA ALA A 433 16.66 6.21 0.90
C ALA A 433 16.14 7.49 1.60
N PRO A 434 14.86 7.58 2.01
CA PRO A 434 14.37 8.73 2.76
C PRO A 434 15.02 8.89 4.14
N LEU A 435 15.36 7.78 4.80
CA LEU A 435 16.03 7.81 6.11
C LEU A 435 17.48 8.32 5.99
N VAL A 436 18.22 7.85 4.98
CA VAL A 436 19.57 8.33 4.69
C VAL A 436 19.55 9.83 4.37
N LEU A 437 18.59 10.27 3.53
CA LEU A 437 18.40 11.68 3.24
C LEU A 437 18.15 12.51 4.51
N MET A 438 17.29 12.02 5.40
CA MET A 438 17.04 12.67 6.69
C MET A 438 18.33 12.79 7.50
N ILE A 439 19.15 11.73 7.59
CA ILE A 439 20.44 11.76 8.32
C ILE A 439 21.36 12.84 7.72
N ILE A 440 21.52 12.86 6.39
CA ILE A 440 22.35 13.84 5.69
C ILE A 440 21.88 15.26 6.01
N ILE A 441 20.56 15.50 5.95
CA ILE A 441 20.03 16.85 6.19
C ILE A 441 20.16 17.24 7.65
N LEU A 442 20.03 16.32 8.62
CA LEU A 442 20.28 16.66 10.02
C LEU A 442 21.75 16.96 10.32
N LEU A 443 22.70 16.32 9.61
CA LEU A 443 24.12 16.66 9.72
C LEU A 443 24.43 18.07 9.18
N VAL A 444 23.77 18.47 8.08
CA VAL A 444 24.02 19.76 7.43
C VAL A 444 23.16 20.90 8.01
N ARG A 445 21.92 20.59 8.39
CA ARG A 445 20.90 21.51 8.92
C ARG A 445 20.03 20.80 9.99
N PRO A 446 20.48 20.74 11.26
CA PRO A 446 19.77 20.03 12.33
C PRO A 446 18.39 20.61 12.68
N GLN A 447 18.11 21.85 12.24
CA GLN A 447 16.81 22.49 12.42
C GLN A 447 15.77 22.06 11.36
N GLY A 448 16.17 21.26 10.36
CA GLY A 448 15.35 20.95 9.20
C GLY A 448 15.35 22.06 8.14
N ILE A 449 14.61 21.84 7.05
CA ILE A 449 14.59 22.71 5.87
C ILE A 449 13.91 24.05 6.18
N LEU A 450 12.81 24.04 6.94
CA LEU A 450 12.03 25.23 7.30
C LEU A 450 12.07 25.54 8.80
N GLY A 451 13.02 24.99 9.54
CA GLY A 451 13.20 25.28 10.97
C GLY A 451 13.62 26.72 11.22
N ARG A 452 13.00 27.36 12.21
CA ARG A 452 13.45 28.67 12.70
C ARG A 452 14.69 28.48 13.55
N LYS A 453 15.75 29.28 13.33
CA LYS A 453 16.85 29.39 14.27
C LYS A 453 16.28 29.94 15.59
N GLU A 454 16.25 29.13 16.64
CA GLU A 454 16.10 29.66 17.99
C GLU A 454 17.28 30.58 18.24
N ARG A 455 17.00 31.86 18.50
CA ARG A 455 18.01 32.78 19.01
C ARG A 455 18.21 32.38 20.47
N ILE A 456 19.24 31.56 20.71
CA ILE A 456 19.77 31.31 22.04
C ILE A 456 20.17 32.69 22.57
N GLY A 457 19.34 33.25 23.44
CA GLY A 457 19.47 34.57 24.03
C GLY A 457 19.87 34.44 25.49
#